data_AF-A0AAW2MCU9-F1
#
_entry.id   AF-A0AAW2MCU9-F1
#
_cell.length_a   1.000
_cell.length_b   1.000
_cell.length_c   1.000
_cell.angle_alpha   90.00
_cell.angle_beta   90.00
_cell.angle_gamma   90.00
#
_symmetry.space_group_name_H-M   'P 1'
#
loop_
_entity.id
_entity.type
_entity.pdbx_description
1 polymer ?
#
loop_
_entity_poly.entity_id
_entity_poly.type
_entity_poly.pdbx_seq_one_letter_code
_entity_poly.pdbx_strand_id
1 'polypeptide(L)'
;MSTPHAGRFYNKIRMKKPYFYALVDALSSRELLPQGQTARVSNIEEVAIFMQTVGMHKRHRDSMELFQHSLETIHRKFYRVLSALYALAPKMITRQNGTNTHPKIASNLDFYPYFKAN
;
A
#
# COMPACT_ATOMS: atom_id res chain seq x y z
N MET A 1 -12.38 -25.75 -1.53
CA MET A 1 -12.03 -25.52 -2.96
C MET A 1 -11.68 -24.05 -3.13
N SER A 2 -10.39 -23.70 -3.14
CA SER A 2 -9.93 -22.31 -3.34
C SER A 2 -9.80 -22.06 -4.84
N THR A 3 -10.60 -21.15 -5.39
CA THR A 3 -10.56 -20.82 -6.82
C THR A 3 -9.19 -20.25 -7.19
N PRO A 4 -8.53 -20.76 -8.25
CA PRO A 4 -7.15 -20.39 -8.63
C PRO A 4 -6.95 -18.91 -8.96
N HIS A 5 -8.04 -18.14 -9.09
CA HIS A 5 -8.02 -16.69 -9.35
C HIS A 5 -7.92 -15.80 -8.11
N ALA A 6 -8.28 -16.28 -6.92
CA ALA A 6 -8.24 -15.46 -5.71
C ALA A 6 -6.82 -15.12 -5.28
N GLY A 7 -5.89 -16.08 -5.41
CA GLY A 7 -4.47 -15.89 -5.10
C GLY A 7 -3.71 -15.03 -6.11
N ARG A 8 -4.19 -14.92 -7.35
CA ARG A 8 -3.50 -14.20 -8.43
C ARG A 8 -3.38 -12.69 -8.15
N PHE A 9 -4.41 -12.10 -7.55
CA PHE A 9 -4.39 -10.69 -7.16
C PHE A 9 -3.39 -10.44 -6.02
N TYR A 10 -3.46 -11.27 -4.97
CA TYR A 10 -2.53 -11.19 -3.85
C TYR A 10 -1.07 -11.42 -4.27
N ASN A 11 -0.82 -12.35 -5.19
CA ASN A 11 0.53 -12.62 -5.67
C ASN A 11 1.15 -11.46 -6.45
N LYS A 12 0.33 -10.60 -7.07
CA LYS A 12 0.78 -9.43 -7.83
C LYS A 12 0.87 -8.16 -6.99
N ILE A 13 -0.08 -7.94 -6.09
CA ILE A 13 -0.27 -6.66 -5.37
C ILE A 13 0.16 -6.78 -3.89
N ARG A 14 0.36 -8.00 -3.37
CA ARG A 14 0.62 -8.33 -1.95
C ARG A 14 -0.42 -7.80 -0.96
N MET A 15 -1.62 -7.52 -1.44
CA MET A 15 -2.74 -7.08 -0.62
C MET A 15 -4.00 -7.84 -1.03
N LYS A 16 -4.89 -8.15 -0.06
CA LYS A 16 -6.19 -8.74 -0.38
C LYS A 16 -7.07 -7.68 -1.05
N LYS A 17 -7.87 -8.09 -2.03
CA LYS A 17 -8.80 -7.23 -2.78
C LYS A 17 -9.61 -6.24 -1.92
N PRO A 18 -10.28 -6.63 -0.81
CA PRO A 18 -11.11 -5.69 -0.05
C PRO A 18 -10.29 -4.53 0.53
N TYR A 19 -9.09 -4.80 1.05
CA TYR A 19 -8.22 -3.75 1.58
C TYR A 19 -7.64 -2.84 0.49
N PHE A 20 -7.40 -3.41 -0.70
CA PHE A 20 -6.96 -2.64 -1.84
C PHE A 20 -8.02 -1.62 -2.26
N TYR A 21 -9.28 -2.03 -2.40
CA TYR A 21 -10.36 -1.10 -2.74
C TYR A 21 -10.62 -0.08 -1.63
N ALA A 22 -10.51 -0.49 -0.35
CA ALA A 22 -10.59 0.45 0.78
C ALA A 22 -9.47 1.52 0.73
N LEU A 23 -8.26 1.15 0.29
CA LEU A 23 -7.17 2.10 0.10
C LEU A 23 -7.45 3.08 -1.05
N VAL A 24 -7.93 2.58 -2.19
CA VAL A 24 -8.31 3.42 -3.33
C VAL A 24 -9.40 4.41 -2.93
N ASP A 25 -10.40 3.95 -2.19
CA ASP A 25 -11.49 4.78 -1.68
C ASP A 25 -10.98 5.85 -0.70
N ALA A 26 -10.12 5.47 0.26
CA ALA A 26 -9.53 6.40 1.22
C ALA A 26 -8.68 7.51 0.56
N LEU A 27 -7.99 7.19 -0.54
CA LEU A 27 -7.20 8.15 -1.32
C LEU A 27 -8.08 9.04 -2.22
N SER A 28 -9.16 8.48 -2.77
CA SER A 28 -10.06 9.19 -3.69
C SER A 28 -11.02 10.13 -2.94
N SER A 29 -11.61 9.66 -1.84
CA SER A 29 -12.55 10.43 -1.00
C SER A 29 -11.93 11.66 -0.34
N ARG A 30 -10.60 11.70 -0.23
CA ARG A 30 -9.83 12.80 0.36
C ARG A 30 -9.20 13.72 -0.70
N GLU A 31 -9.56 13.54 -1.97
CA GLU A 31 -9.03 14.26 -3.13
C GLU A 31 -7.48 14.21 -3.22
N LEU A 32 -6.85 13.19 -2.63
CA LEU A 32 -5.39 13.05 -2.62
C LEU A 32 -4.86 12.50 -3.95
N LEU A 33 -5.74 11.89 -4.74
CA LEU A 33 -5.52 11.53 -6.14
C LEU A 33 -6.58 12.22 -7.00
N PRO A 34 -6.47 13.55 -7.23
CA PRO A 34 -7.40 14.23 -8.10
C PRO A 34 -7.24 13.67 -9.51
N GLN A 35 -8.36 13.22 -10.08
CA GLN A 35 -8.40 12.73 -11.44
C GLN A 35 -8.18 13.93 -12.37
N GLY A 36 -6.92 14.19 -12.71
CA GLY A 36 -6.57 15.28 -13.62
C GLY A 36 -7.22 15.05 -14.98
N GLN A 37 -7.63 16.13 -15.66
CA GLN A 37 -8.19 16.07 -17.02
C GLN A 37 -7.27 15.36 -18.03
N THR A 38 -5.96 15.27 -17.74
CA THR A 38 -4.94 14.59 -18.54
C THR A 38 -4.64 13.15 -18.07
N ALA A 39 -5.21 12.70 -16.95
CA ALA A 39 -4.96 11.37 -16.41
C ALA A 39 -5.82 10.34 -17.15
N ARG A 40 -5.29 9.80 -18.26
CA ARG A 40 -5.85 8.64 -18.98
C ARG A 40 -5.96 7.35 -18.15
N VAL A 41 -5.60 7.39 -16.86
CA VAL A 41 -5.40 6.23 -15.99
C VAL A 41 -6.27 6.42 -14.74
N SER A 42 -7.06 5.40 -14.41
CA SER A 42 -7.95 5.43 -13.23
C SER A 42 -7.14 5.43 -11.92
N ASN A 43 -7.70 6.01 -10.84
CA ASN A 43 -7.09 5.96 -9.50
C ASN A 43 -6.76 4.52 -9.05
N ILE A 44 -7.59 3.55 -9.47
CA ILE A 44 -7.37 2.12 -9.23
C ILE A 44 -6.05 1.65 -9.86
N GLU A 45 -5.79 2.04 -11.11
CA GLU A 45 -4.58 1.64 -11.83
C GLU A 45 -3.33 2.31 -11.27
N GLU A 46 -3.41 3.59 -10.87
CA GLU A 46 -2.27 4.27 -10.22
C GLU A 46 -1.87 3.56 -8.92
N VAL A 47 -2.85 3.24 -8.07
CA VAL A 47 -2.62 2.52 -6.81
C VAL A 47 -2.14 1.08 -7.07
N ALA A 48 -2.62 0.41 -8.12
CA ALA A 48 -2.13 -0.91 -8.51
C ALA A 48 -0.66 -0.88 -8.94
N ILE A 49 -0.25 0.11 -9.74
CA ILE A 49 1.14 0.33 -10.16
C ILE A 49 2.04 0.50 -8.93
N PHE A 50 1.65 1.38 -8.00
CA PHE A 50 2.40 1.59 -6.77
C PHE A 50 2.54 0.30 -5.96
N MET A 51 1.41 -0.37 -5.66
CA MET A 51 1.39 -1.57 -4.83
C MET A 51 2.17 -2.72 -5.43
N GLN A 52 2.14 -2.90 -6.75
CA GLN A 52 2.95 -3.90 -7.41
C GLN A 52 4.44 -3.56 -7.35
N THR A 53 4.80 -2.29 -7.49
CA THR A 53 6.18 -1.82 -7.44
C THR A 53 6.79 -2.01 -6.05
N VAL A 54 6.04 -1.73 -4.98
CA VAL A 54 6.53 -1.93 -3.60
C VAL A 54 6.34 -3.36 -3.09
N GLY A 55 5.30 -4.06 -3.54
CA GLY A 55 4.94 -5.41 -3.08
C GLY A 55 5.75 -6.53 -3.76
N MET A 56 6.37 -6.24 -4.90
CA MET A 56 7.22 -7.20 -5.59
C MET A 56 8.63 -6.63 -5.71
N HIS A 57 9.64 -7.34 -5.22
CA HIS A 57 11.04 -7.09 -5.53
C HIS A 57 11.37 -7.54 -6.97
N LYS A 58 10.58 -7.06 -7.93
CA LYS A 58 10.74 -7.35 -9.36
C LYS A 58 11.25 -6.10 -10.07
N ARG A 59 12.04 -6.33 -11.11
CA ARG A 59 12.72 -5.24 -11.83
C ARG A 59 11.65 -4.38 -12.51
N HIS A 60 11.86 -3.07 -12.59
CA HIS A 60 10.89 -2.12 -13.17
C HIS A 60 10.37 -2.52 -14.57
N ARG A 61 11.13 -3.36 -15.30
CA ARG A 61 10.73 -3.99 -16.57
C ARG A 61 9.45 -4.84 -16.48
N ASP A 62 9.30 -5.64 -15.41
CA ASP A 62 8.11 -6.47 -15.20
C ASP A 62 6.83 -5.61 -15.04
N SER A 63 6.98 -4.40 -14.49
CA SER A 63 5.88 -3.43 -14.36
C SER A 63 5.55 -2.77 -15.69
N MET A 64 6.55 -2.45 -16.53
CA MET A 64 6.32 -1.91 -17.88
C MET A 64 5.53 -2.88 -18.76
N GLU A 65 5.90 -4.17 -18.75
CA GLU A 65 5.21 -5.18 -19.55
C GLU A 65 3.79 -5.46 -19.06
N LEU A 66 3.52 -5.37 -17.76
CA LEU A 66 2.19 -5.64 -17.23
C LEU A 66 1.22 -4.48 -17.44
N PHE A 67 1.68 -3.24 -17.27
CA PHE A 67 0.82 -2.06 -17.36
C PHE A 67 0.81 -1.40 -18.75
N GLN A 68 1.67 -1.87 -19.68
CA GLN A 68 1.81 -1.32 -21.04
C GLN A 68 2.09 0.20 -21.07
N HIS A 69 2.78 0.70 -20.04
CA HIS A 69 3.11 2.12 -19.91
C HIS A 69 4.63 2.34 -19.97
N SER A 70 5.02 3.53 -20.42
CA SER A 70 6.43 3.95 -20.37
C SER A 70 6.93 4.01 -18.93
N LEU A 71 8.25 3.83 -18.74
CA LEU A 71 8.89 3.94 -17.43
C LEU A 71 8.63 5.30 -16.78
N GLU A 72 8.62 6.37 -17.57
CA GLU A 72 8.29 7.73 -17.11
C GLU A 72 6.86 7.80 -16.55
N THR A 73 5.90 7.19 -17.24
CA THR A 73 4.50 7.16 -16.78
C THR A 73 4.39 6.38 -15.47
N ILE A 74 5.01 5.20 -15.39
CA ILE A 74 5.06 4.39 -14.15
C ILE A 74 5.66 5.19 -13.00
N HIS A 75 6.78 5.86 -13.23
CA HIS A 75 7.45 6.68 -12.23
C HIS A 75 6.56 7.84 -11.76
N ARG A 76 5.95 8.59 -12.69
CA ARG A 76 5.02 9.67 -12.35
C ARG A 76 3.83 9.16 -11.52
N LYS A 77 3.25 8.02 -11.88
CA LYS A 77 2.13 7.41 -11.13
C LYS A 77 2.57 6.96 -9.75
N PHE A 78 3.73 6.30 -9.65
CA PHE A 78 4.31 5.86 -8.39
C PHE A 78 4.47 7.01 -7.40
N TYR A 79 5.08 8.12 -7.83
CA TYR A 79 5.30 9.28 -6.96
C TYR A 79 4.00 10.01 -6.59
N ARG A 80 2.99 10.04 -7.47
CA ARG A 80 1.68 10.61 -7.11
C ARG A 80 1.02 9.84 -5.97
N VAL A 81 1.02 8.49 -6.05
CA VAL A 81 0.48 7.65 -4.98
C VAL A 81 1.33 7.75 -3.71
N LEU A 82 2.65 7.79 -3.82
CA LEU A 82 3.54 7.97 -2.67
C LEU A 82 3.26 9.28 -1.93
N SER A 83 3.13 10.40 -2.64
CA SER A 83 2.79 11.70 -2.05
C SER A 83 1.42 11.68 -1.38
N ALA A 84 0.42 11.04 -2.00
CA ALA A 84 -0.91 10.89 -1.43
C ALA A 84 -0.87 10.05 -0.12
N LEU A 85 -0.12 8.96 -0.11
CA LEU A 85 0.10 8.13 1.07
C LEU A 85 0.86 8.88 2.17
N TYR A 86 1.86 9.69 1.82
CA TYR A 86 2.59 10.52 2.77
C TYR A 86 1.67 11.54 3.46
N ALA A 87 0.77 12.18 2.71
CA ALA A 87 -0.25 13.07 3.28
C ALA A 87 -1.29 12.32 4.15
N LEU A 88 -1.54 11.04 3.85
CA LEU A 88 -2.47 10.20 4.60
C LEU A 88 -1.85 9.64 5.90
N ALA A 89 -0.55 9.32 5.89
CA ALA A 89 0.17 8.68 6.98
C ALA A 89 -0.05 9.31 8.36
N PRO A 90 0.10 10.64 8.58
CA PRO A 90 -0.10 11.22 9.91
C PRO A 90 -1.53 11.11 10.43
N LYS A 91 -2.52 10.95 9.55
CA LYS A 91 -3.94 10.79 9.92
C LYS A 91 -4.31 9.35 10.28
N MET A 92 -3.54 8.36 9.81
CA MET A 92 -3.84 6.94 9.99
C MET A 92 -2.84 6.22 10.88
N ILE A 93 -1.58 6.63 10.83
CA ILE A 93 -0.47 6.06 11.59
C ILE A 93 -0.24 6.98 12.79
N THR A 94 -1.07 6.81 13.81
CA THR A 94 -0.84 7.45 15.10
C THR A 94 0.11 6.58 15.91
N ARG A 95 1.17 7.19 16.45
CA ARG A 95 2.00 6.51 17.46
C ARG A 95 1.12 6.25 18.67
N GLN A 96 0.83 4.97 18.96
CA GLN A 96 0.24 4.62 20.24
C GLN A 96 1.22 5.06 21.33
N ASN A 97 0.72 5.80 22.33
CA ASN A 97 1.53 6.28 23.45
C ASN A 97 2.40 5.11 23.96
N GLY A 98 3.72 5.30 23.93
CA GLY A 98 4.74 4.25 23.98
C GLY A 98 4.87 3.52 25.32
N THR A 99 3.83 3.55 26.15
CA THR A 99 3.78 2.96 27.48
C THR A 99 3.00 1.65 27.51
N ASN A 100 2.15 1.37 26.52
CA ASN A 100 1.34 0.16 26.51
C ASN A 100 1.96 -0.93 25.64
N THR A 101 2.70 -1.84 26.28
CA THR A 101 3.10 -3.12 25.67
C THR A 101 1.84 -3.90 25.28
N HIS A 102 1.76 -4.33 24.02
CA HIS A 102 0.63 -5.15 23.55
C HIS A 102 0.49 -6.41 24.44
N PRO A 103 -0.73 -6.81 24.85
CA PRO A 103 -0.93 -7.90 25.83
C PRO A 103 -0.26 -9.23 25.42
N LYS A 104 -0.19 -9.51 24.11
CA LYS A 104 0.52 -10.67 23.57
C LYS A 104 2.04 -10.67 23.85
N ILE A 105 2.65 -9.50 23.92
CA ILE A 105 4.07 -9.31 24.23
C ILE A 105 4.24 -9.29 25.76
N ALA A 106 3.34 -8.62 26.48
CA ALA A 106 3.36 -8.58 27.96
C ALA A 106 3.19 -9.97 28.59
N SER A 107 2.40 -10.85 27.97
CA SER A 107 2.20 -12.23 28.41
C SER A 107 3.36 -13.17 28.03
N ASN A 108 4.31 -12.72 27.19
CA ASN A 108 5.43 -13.54 26.76
C ASN A 108 6.70 -13.13 27.53
N LEU A 109 7.14 -14.01 28.42
CA LEU A 109 8.28 -13.77 29.31
C LEU A 109 9.61 -13.59 28.57
N ASP A 110 9.77 -14.16 27.37
CA ASP A 110 10.98 -13.99 26.55
C ASP A 110 11.05 -12.61 25.89
N PHE A 111 9.89 -12.04 25.50
CA PHE A 111 9.84 -10.76 24.79
C PHE A 111 9.61 -9.57 25.71
N TYR A 112 8.86 -9.74 26.80
CA TYR A 112 8.51 -8.66 27.73
C TYR A 112 9.69 -7.82 28.25
N PRO A 113 10.88 -8.38 28.55
CA PRO A 113 12.04 -7.61 29.03
C PRO A 113 12.47 -6.48 28.09
N TYR A 114 12.29 -6.63 26.78
CA TYR A 114 12.69 -5.63 25.78
C TYR A 114 11.70 -4.46 25.63
N PHE A 115 10.53 -4.57 26.26
CA PHE A 115 9.44 -3.58 26.14
C PHE A 115 9.14 -2.88 27.48
N LYS A 116 9.97 -3.10 28.51
CA LYS A 116 9.91 -2.32 29.75
C LYS A 116 10.54 -0.95 29.52
N ALA A 117 9.84 0.10 29.94
CA ALA A 117 10.46 1.40 30.12
C ALA A 117 11.39 1.31 31.34
N ASN A 118 12.64 1.76 31.19
CA ASN A 118 13.53 2.03 32.33
C ASN A 118 13.01 3.21 33.14
#